data_AF-A0AAV9JUQ6-F1
#
_entry.id   AF-A0AAV9JUQ6-F1
#
_cell.length_a   1.000
_cell.length_b   1.000
_cell.length_c   1.000
_cell.angle_alpha   90.00
_cell.angle_beta   90.00
_cell.angle_gamma   90.00
#
_symmetry.space_group_name_H-M   'P 1'
#
loop_
_entity.id
_entity.type
_entity.pdbx_description
1 polymer ?
#
loop_
_entity_poly.entity_id
_entity_poly.type
_entity_poly.pdbx_seq_one_letter_code
_entity_poly.pdbx_strand_id
1 'polypeptide(L)'
;MRTYDDTFSGQKIYPGKGKLFVRSDSKIFRFQNGKTESLFLQRKNPRRIAWTVLCRRQRRKGISEEQAKSRRRRQVKSQRAVVGASLDVIKERRTQRPEARSAARAEAIKQGKEKRTEAQSVKKAEKAKTAAKSAAGQTTGRVVGKQGAKGSAPKPKPTSR
;
A
#
# COMPACT_ATOMS: atom_id res chain seq x y z
N MET A 1 31.49 -1.97 10.04
CA MET A 1 32.38 -0.99 10.71
C MET A 1 32.62 0.18 9.75
N ARG A 2 32.61 1.44 10.21
CA ARG A 2 32.73 2.62 9.34
C ARG A 2 34.20 2.96 9.04
N THR A 3 34.52 3.18 7.77
CA THR A 3 35.81 3.72 7.32
C THR A 3 35.72 5.23 7.20
N TYR A 4 36.77 5.93 7.62
CA TYR A 4 36.88 7.39 7.50
C TYR A 4 37.88 7.77 6.41
N ASP A 5 37.87 9.03 5.99
CA ASP A 5 38.87 9.58 5.09
C ASP A 5 39.81 10.51 5.85
N ASP A 6 41.11 10.41 5.56
CA ASP A 6 42.13 11.33 6.07
C ASP A 6 41.86 12.73 5.52
N THR A 7 41.73 13.70 6.43
CA THR A 7 41.37 15.07 6.09
C THR A 7 42.46 15.80 5.32
N PHE A 8 43.73 15.39 5.47
CA PHE A 8 44.86 15.97 4.75
C PHE A 8 45.11 15.23 3.43
N SER A 9 45.23 13.91 3.46
CA SER A 9 45.67 13.14 2.30
C SER A 9 44.55 12.57 1.43
N GLY A 10 43.36 12.35 1.99
CA GLY A 10 42.24 11.66 1.35
C GLY A 10 42.34 10.13 1.37
N GLN A 11 43.29 9.55 2.12
CA GLN A 11 43.41 8.09 2.26
C GLN A 11 42.35 7.50 3.20
N LYS A 12 41.95 6.25 2.96
CA LYS A 12 41.01 5.53 3.82
C LYS A 12 41.65 5.19 5.18
N ILE A 13 40.95 5.49 6.26
CA ILE A 13 41.30 5.20 7.64
C ILE A 13 40.37 4.11 8.15
N TYR A 14 40.96 2.94 8.39
CA TYR A 14 40.27 1.81 8.99
C TYR A 14 40.24 1.94 10.52
N PRO A 15 39.29 1.26 11.17
CA PRO A 15 39.19 1.28 12.62
C PRO A 15 40.46 0.77 13.31
N GLY A 16 40.80 1.36 14.46
CA GLY A 16 42.06 1.08 15.18
C GLY A 16 43.31 1.74 14.58
N LYS A 17 43.17 2.57 13.54
CA LYS A 17 44.29 3.25 12.88
C LYS A 17 44.14 4.77 12.90
N GLY A 18 45.28 5.45 12.96
CA GLY A 18 45.36 6.90 12.82
C GLY A 18 45.05 7.65 14.11
N LYS A 19 44.79 8.95 13.97
CA LYS A 19 44.48 9.86 15.09
C LYS A 19 43.34 10.80 14.73
N LEU A 20 42.65 11.27 15.77
CA LEU A 20 41.59 12.26 15.68
C LEU A 20 42.07 13.53 16.40
N PHE A 21 42.08 14.64 15.68
CA PHE A 21 42.40 15.96 16.22
C PHE A 21 41.15 16.82 16.20
N VAL A 22 40.75 17.34 17.37
CA VAL A 22 39.66 18.30 17.49
C VAL A 22 40.27 19.68 17.68
N ARG A 23 39.97 20.59 16.76
CA ARG A 23 40.41 21.99 16.87
C ARG A 23 39.45 22.78 17.75
N SER A 24 39.89 23.93 18.27
CA SER A 24 39.10 24.82 19.14
C SER A 24 37.74 25.24 18.58
N ASP A 25 37.58 25.28 17.26
CA ASP A 25 36.30 25.54 16.57
C ASP A 25 35.41 24.29 16.44
N SER A 26 35.65 23.25 17.26
CA SER A 26 35.00 21.94 17.22
C SER A 26 35.15 21.18 15.89
N LYS A 27 36.08 21.62 15.02
CA LYS A 27 36.32 20.96 13.75
C LYS A 27 37.17 19.71 13.95
N ILE A 28 36.67 18.59 13.44
CA ILE A 28 37.32 17.29 13.55
C ILE A 28 38.19 17.05 12.32
N PHE A 29 39.46 16.75 12.56
CA PHE A 29 40.42 16.31 11.56
C PHE A 29 40.83 14.87 11.88
N ARG A 30 40.87 14.02 10.84
CA ARG A 30 41.28 12.62 10.97
C ARG A 30 42.55 12.42 10.16
N PHE A 31 43.55 11.79 10.77
CA PHE A 31 44.85 11.54 10.14
C PHE A 31 45.12 10.05 10.11
N GLN A 32 45.57 9.52 8.98
CA GLN A 32 45.89 8.10 8.83
C GLN A 32 47.21 7.72 9.54
N ASN A 33 48.17 8.66 9.62
CA ASN A 33 49.50 8.46 10.19
C ASN A 33 50.07 9.78 10.75
N GLY A 34 51.22 9.70 11.44
CA GLY A 34 51.92 10.88 11.98
C GLY A 34 52.45 11.84 10.91
N LYS A 35 52.64 11.37 9.66
CA LYS A 35 53.09 12.24 8.55
C LYS A 35 52.00 13.24 8.16
N THR A 36 50.74 12.82 8.06
CA THR A 36 49.64 13.73 7.71
C THR A 36 49.29 14.68 8.84
N GLU A 37 49.37 14.21 10.08
CA GLU A 37 49.25 15.04 11.28
C GLU A 37 50.35 16.11 11.33
N SER A 38 51.63 15.72 11.18
CA SER A 38 52.75 16.67 11.22
C SER A 38 52.65 17.74 10.13
N LEU A 39 52.33 17.35 8.89
CA LEU A 39 52.14 18.32 7.80
C LEU A 39 50.97 19.28 8.06
N PHE A 40 49.90 18.80 8.69
CA PHE A 40 48.77 19.64 9.09
C PHE A 40 49.18 20.64 10.17
N LEU A 41 49.91 20.21 11.20
CA LEU A 41 50.40 21.09 12.28
C LEU A 41 51.42 22.12 11.77
N GLN A 42 52.24 21.74 10.78
CA GLN A 42 53.12 22.65 10.04
C GLN A 42 52.37 23.60 9.09
N ARG A 43 51.03 23.57 9.08
CA ARG A 43 50.16 24.40 8.23
C ARG A 43 50.46 24.26 6.73
N LYS A 44 50.93 23.07 6.30
CA LYS A 44 51.14 22.80 4.87
C LYS A 44 49.79 22.65 4.17
N ASN A 45 49.70 23.19 2.96
CA ASN A 45 48.48 23.08 2.14
C ASN A 45 48.49 21.75 1.34
N PRO A 46 47.52 20.84 1.55
CA PRO A 46 47.48 19.57 0.82
C PRO A 46 47.49 19.72 -0.71
N ARG A 47 46.94 20.82 -1.24
CA ARG A 47 46.90 21.15 -2.68
C ARG A 47 48.29 21.34 -3.30
N ARG A 48 49.29 21.64 -2.49
CA ARG A 48 50.69 21.81 -2.93
C ARG A 48 51.49 20.52 -2.79
N ILE A 49 50.97 19.51 -2.09
CA ILE A 49 51.66 18.26 -1.81
C ILE A 49 51.25 17.20 -2.85
N ALA A 50 52.19 16.86 -3.74
CA ALA A 50 51.93 16.09 -4.96
C ALA A 50 51.22 14.74 -4.77
N TRP A 51 51.50 14.05 -3.67
CA TRP A 51 51.00 12.70 -3.41
C TRP A 51 49.57 12.67 -2.85
N THR A 52 49.00 13.81 -2.42
CA THR A 52 47.64 13.84 -1.86
C THR A 52 46.59 13.66 -2.94
N VAL A 53 45.43 13.09 -2.57
CA VAL A 53 44.27 12.98 -3.47
C VAL A 53 43.82 14.36 -3.94
N LEU A 54 43.86 15.37 -3.06
CA LEU A 54 43.44 16.72 -3.37
C LEU A 54 44.33 17.40 -4.43
N CYS A 55 45.66 17.27 -4.31
CA CYS A 55 46.59 17.77 -5.32
C CYS A 55 46.41 17.06 -6.66
N ARG A 56 46.25 15.73 -6.65
CA ARG A 56 46.02 14.94 -7.87
C ARG A 56 44.72 15.34 -8.57
N ARG A 57 43.63 15.54 -7.82
CA ARG A 57 42.34 16.01 -8.34
C ARG A 57 42.46 17.40 -8.97
N GLN A 58 43.16 18.34 -8.31
CA GLN A 58 43.38 19.68 -8.85
C GLN A 58 44.19 19.66 -10.16
N ARG A 59 45.18 18.76 -10.26
CA ARG A 59 45.98 18.54 -11.48
C ARG A 59 45.33 17.58 -12.48
N ARG A 60 44.05 17.24 -12.27
CA ARG A 60 43.27 16.31 -13.11
C ARG A 60 43.95 14.96 -13.38
N LYS A 61 44.77 14.48 -12.44
CA LYS A 61 45.46 13.19 -12.55
C LYS A 61 44.51 12.05 -12.18
N GLY A 62 44.32 11.10 -13.09
CA GLY A 62 43.50 9.90 -12.85
C GLY A 62 41.99 10.16 -12.87
N ILE A 63 41.55 11.29 -13.44
CA ILE A 63 40.14 11.50 -13.77
C ILE A 63 39.93 10.83 -15.12
N SER A 64 39.73 9.52 -15.12
CA SER A 64 39.49 8.80 -16.38
C SER A 64 38.08 9.07 -16.90
N GLU A 65 37.07 9.18 -16.05
CA GLU A 65 35.68 9.20 -16.51
C GLU A 65 34.74 9.52 -15.34
N GLU A 66 34.58 10.80 -14.97
CA GLU A 66 33.29 11.17 -14.38
C GLU A 66 32.32 11.26 -15.56
N GLN A 67 31.91 10.08 -16.07
CA GLN A 67 30.94 9.97 -17.16
C GLN A 67 29.78 10.87 -16.79
N ALA A 68 29.51 11.87 -17.63
CA ALA A 68 28.34 12.73 -17.48
C ALA A 68 27.15 11.79 -17.34
N LYS A 69 26.57 11.72 -16.13
CA LYS A 69 25.44 10.83 -15.86
C LYS A 69 24.34 11.23 -16.84
N SER A 70 24.12 10.38 -17.83
CA SER A 70 23.05 10.60 -18.79
C SER A 70 21.74 10.66 -18.02
N ARG A 71 21.00 11.76 -18.18
CA ARG A 71 19.73 11.96 -17.50
C ARG A 71 18.72 10.97 -18.07
N ARG A 72 18.42 9.92 -17.32
CA ARG A 72 17.36 8.97 -17.68
C ARG A 72 16.00 9.67 -17.56
N ARG A 73 15.24 9.77 -18.67
CA ARG A 73 13.87 10.30 -18.65
C ARG A 73 12.97 9.38 -17.81
N ARG A 74 12.14 9.97 -16.95
CA ARG A 74 11.11 9.24 -16.18
C ARG A 74 9.93 8.94 -17.10
N GLN A 75 9.48 7.69 -17.15
CA GLN A 75 8.30 7.31 -17.94
C GLN A 75 7.00 7.72 -17.24
N VAL A 76 6.08 8.34 -17.98
CA VAL A 76 4.71 8.59 -17.53
C VAL A 76 3.91 7.30 -17.69
N LYS A 77 3.34 6.80 -16.59
CA LYS A 77 2.46 5.62 -16.62
C LYS A 77 1.01 6.09 -16.81
N SER A 78 0.43 5.81 -17.98
CA SER A 78 -1.00 6.01 -18.22
C SER A 78 -1.79 4.80 -17.71
N GLN A 79 -2.91 5.03 -17.01
CA GLN A 79 -3.86 3.97 -16.70
C GLN A 79 -4.70 3.64 -17.94
N ARG A 80 -5.00 2.36 -18.18
CA ARG A 80 -5.84 1.88 -19.29
C ARG A 80 -7.20 1.40 -18.78
N ALA A 81 -8.23 1.49 -19.62
CA ALA A 81 -9.57 0.98 -19.33
C ALA A 81 -9.54 -0.55 -19.20
N VAL A 82 -10.53 -1.09 -18.49
CA VAL A 82 -10.73 -2.54 -18.37
C VAL A 82 -11.90 -2.93 -19.27
N VAL A 83 -11.85 -4.10 -19.91
CA VAL A 83 -12.96 -4.60 -20.72
C VAL A 83 -14.24 -4.63 -19.87
N GLY A 84 -15.31 -3.98 -20.36
CA GLY A 84 -16.58 -3.86 -19.64
C GLY A 84 -16.73 -2.64 -18.71
N ALA A 85 -15.69 -1.82 -18.52
CA ALA A 85 -15.80 -0.56 -17.78
C ALA A 85 -14.83 0.52 -18.31
N SER A 86 -15.36 1.69 -18.67
CA SER A 86 -14.54 2.83 -19.08
C SER A 86 -13.71 3.37 -17.92
N LEU A 87 -12.58 4.02 -18.23
CA LEU A 87 -11.72 4.64 -17.21
C LEU A 87 -12.46 5.67 -16.37
N ASP A 88 -13.41 6.38 -16.96
CA ASP A 88 -14.12 7.46 -16.28
C ASP A 88 -15.08 6.91 -15.22
N VAL A 89 -15.79 5.82 -15.53
CA VAL A 89 -16.64 5.11 -14.54
C VAL A 89 -15.80 4.57 -13.37
N ILE A 90 -14.60 4.05 -13.66
CA ILE A 90 -13.69 3.56 -12.61
C ILE A 90 -13.20 4.70 -11.72
N LYS A 91 -12.83 5.85 -12.31
CA LYS A 91 -12.39 7.04 -11.56
C LYS A 91 -13.52 7.62 -10.73
N GLU A 92 -14.73 7.73 -11.29
CA GLU A 92 -15.91 8.24 -10.59
C GLU A 92 -16.23 7.38 -9.36
N ARG A 93 -16.31 6.05 -9.53
CA ARG A 93 -16.54 5.13 -8.40
C ARG A 93 -15.45 5.22 -7.33
N ARG A 94 -14.18 5.43 -7.72
CA ARG A 94 -13.04 5.57 -6.79
C ARG A 94 -13.02 6.91 -6.06
N THR A 95 -13.41 7.99 -6.73
CA THR A 95 -13.39 9.35 -6.18
C THR A 95 -14.58 9.64 -5.28
N GLN A 96 -15.66 8.84 -5.34
CA GLN A 96 -16.78 8.94 -4.41
C GLN A 96 -16.33 8.86 -2.96
N ARG A 97 -16.67 9.91 -2.21
CA ARG A 97 -16.41 10.03 -0.77
C ARG A 97 -17.10 8.90 0.00
N PRO A 98 -16.47 8.36 1.06
CA PRO A 98 -17.05 7.28 1.86
C PRO A 98 -18.45 7.59 2.40
N GLU A 99 -18.70 8.85 2.78
CA GLU A 99 -19.98 9.32 3.30
C GLU A 99 -21.12 9.21 2.27
N ALA A 100 -20.88 9.66 1.04
CA ALA A 100 -21.83 9.52 -0.06
C ALA A 100 -22.10 8.04 -0.38
N ARG A 101 -21.08 7.19 -0.28
CA ARG A 101 -21.22 5.74 -0.46
C ARG A 101 -22.05 5.10 0.64
N SER A 102 -21.88 5.52 1.90
CA SER A 102 -22.69 5.03 3.02
C SER A 102 -24.14 5.50 2.96
N ALA A 103 -24.38 6.76 2.56
CA ALA A 103 -25.73 7.30 2.41
C ALA A 103 -26.52 6.54 1.32
N ALA A 104 -25.95 6.38 0.13
CA ALA A 104 -26.55 5.62 -0.95
C ALA A 104 -26.82 4.14 -0.57
N ARG A 105 -25.93 3.52 0.23
CA ARG A 105 -26.17 2.18 0.78
C ARG A 105 -27.34 2.16 1.76
N ALA A 106 -27.42 3.13 2.66
CA ALA A 106 -28.50 3.21 3.64
C ALA A 106 -29.87 3.40 2.97
N GLU A 107 -29.95 4.25 1.96
CA GLU A 107 -31.16 4.47 1.16
C GLU A 107 -31.58 3.22 0.39
N ALA A 108 -30.63 2.54 -0.26
CA ALA A 108 -30.91 1.30 -0.97
C ALA A 108 -31.41 0.19 -0.02
N ILE A 109 -30.88 0.11 1.21
CA ILE A 109 -31.34 -0.83 2.22
C ILE A 109 -32.77 -0.50 2.68
N LYS A 110 -33.10 0.79 2.87
CA LYS A 110 -34.46 1.21 3.26
C LYS A 110 -35.48 0.84 2.18
N GLN A 111 -35.21 1.24 0.93
CA GLN A 111 -36.07 0.91 -0.22
C GLN A 111 -36.19 -0.61 -0.43
N GLY A 112 -35.11 -1.36 -0.22
CA GLY A 112 -35.13 -2.82 -0.31
C GLY A 112 -35.98 -3.47 0.79
N LYS A 113 -35.98 -2.91 2.00
CA LYS A 113 -36.85 -3.36 3.11
C LYS A 113 -38.31 -3.05 2.83
N GLU A 114 -38.62 -1.85 2.37
CA GLU A 114 -39.99 -1.40 2.02
C GLU A 114 -40.60 -2.27 0.92
N LYS A 115 -39.87 -2.49 -0.18
CA LYS A 115 -40.29 -3.41 -1.25
C LYS A 115 -40.50 -4.84 -0.76
N ARG A 116 -39.67 -5.31 0.19
CA ARG A 116 -39.82 -6.65 0.77
C ARG A 116 -41.07 -6.73 1.66
N THR A 117 -41.40 -5.69 2.41
CA THR A 117 -42.62 -5.64 3.23
C THR A 117 -43.88 -5.58 2.37
N GLU A 118 -43.87 -4.79 1.29
CA GLU A 118 -44.97 -4.73 0.32
C GLU A 118 -45.17 -6.08 -0.40
N ALA A 119 -44.09 -6.71 -0.83
CA ALA A 119 -44.17 -8.04 -1.43
C ALA A 119 -44.70 -9.09 -0.43
N GLN A 120 -44.43 -8.94 0.87
CA GLN A 120 -44.96 -9.82 1.91
C GLN A 120 -46.44 -9.54 2.22
N SER A 121 -46.89 -8.29 2.20
CA SER A 121 -48.30 -7.95 2.42
C SER A 121 -49.17 -8.44 1.26
N VAL A 122 -48.71 -8.27 0.02
CA VAL A 122 -49.38 -8.82 -1.18
C VAL A 122 -49.46 -10.36 -1.09
N LYS A 123 -48.35 -11.04 -0.77
CA LYS A 123 -48.34 -12.51 -0.59
C LYS A 123 -49.27 -12.99 0.53
N LYS A 124 -49.40 -12.24 1.62
CA LYS A 124 -50.34 -12.57 2.71
C LYS A 124 -51.79 -12.35 2.27
N ALA A 125 -52.08 -11.27 1.55
CA ALA A 125 -53.40 -10.99 1.01
C ALA A 125 -53.84 -12.04 -0.04
N GLU A 126 -52.94 -12.51 -0.90
CA GLU A 126 -53.25 -13.58 -1.85
C GLU A 126 -53.44 -14.94 -1.19
N LYS A 127 -52.66 -15.25 -0.14
CA LYS A 127 -52.86 -16.46 0.68
C LYS A 127 -54.20 -16.42 1.44
N ALA A 128 -54.62 -15.26 1.92
CA ALA A 128 -55.93 -15.10 2.56
C ALA A 128 -57.08 -15.26 1.56
N LYS A 129 -56.93 -14.72 0.33
CA LYS A 129 -57.93 -14.87 -0.74
C LYS A 129 -58.05 -16.32 -1.25
N THR A 130 -56.95 -17.06 -1.31
CA THR A 130 -56.98 -18.50 -1.67
C THR A 130 -57.55 -19.36 -0.54
N ALA A 131 -57.25 -19.06 0.72
CA ALA A 131 -57.85 -19.73 1.88
C ALA A 131 -59.37 -19.51 1.99
N ALA A 132 -59.85 -18.31 1.68
CA ALA A 132 -61.29 -18.00 1.66
C ALA A 132 -62.03 -18.71 0.51
N LYS A 133 -61.38 -18.89 -0.66
CA LYS A 133 -61.94 -19.67 -1.77
C LYS A 133 -61.99 -21.18 -1.48
N SER A 134 -61.05 -21.72 -0.71
CA SER A 134 -61.09 -23.13 -0.27
C SER A 134 -62.14 -23.42 0.82
N ALA A 135 -62.61 -22.41 1.55
CA ALA A 135 -63.64 -22.56 2.58
C ALA A 135 -65.08 -22.50 2.01
N ALA A 136 -65.28 -21.91 0.82
CA ALA A 136 -66.59 -21.78 0.17
C ALA A 136 -67.00 -23.02 -0.69
N GLY A 137 -66.17 -24.06 -0.74
CA GLY A 137 -66.35 -25.22 -1.62
C GLY A 137 -66.50 -26.57 -0.91
N GLN A 138 -66.98 -26.61 0.35
CA GLN A 138 -67.14 -27.85 1.10
C GLN A 138 -68.62 -28.10 1.50
N THR A 139 -69.42 -28.52 0.53
CA THR A 139 -70.62 -29.33 0.78
C THR A 139 -70.58 -30.56 -0.11
N THR A 140 -70.68 -31.72 0.53
CA THR A 140 -70.81 -33.09 0.01
C THR A 140 -69.52 -33.88 -0.20
N GLY A 141 -69.36 -34.93 0.63
CA GLY A 141 -68.85 -36.21 0.13
C GLY A 141 -67.48 -36.68 0.63
N ARG A 142 -67.54 -37.51 1.68
CA ARG A 142 -67.08 -38.91 1.63
C ARG A 142 -65.57 -39.22 1.85
N VAL A 143 -65.35 -39.85 3.02
CA VAL A 143 -64.54 -41.06 3.29
C VAL A 143 -63.01 -40.93 3.44
N VAL A 144 -62.65 -41.16 4.71
CA VAL A 144 -61.43 -41.78 5.25
C VAL A 144 -60.63 -42.62 4.26
N GLY A 145 -59.39 -42.18 3.98
CA GLY A 145 -58.33 -42.98 3.37
C GLY A 145 -57.14 -43.08 4.33
N LYS A 146 -57.02 -44.21 5.02
CA LYS A 146 -55.98 -44.54 5.99
C LYS A 146 -54.67 -44.87 5.27
N GLN A 147 -53.97 -43.89 4.70
CA GLN A 147 -52.60 -44.05 4.19
C GLN A 147 -51.94 -42.67 4.07
N GLY A 148 -50.97 -42.40 4.92
CA GLY A 148 -50.28 -41.10 4.96
C GLY A 148 -49.72 -40.71 6.33
N ALA A 149 -49.80 -41.59 7.33
CA ALA A 149 -49.08 -41.44 8.59
C ALA A 149 -47.59 -41.81 8.41
N LYS A 150 -46.81 -41.00 7.70
CA LYS A 150 -45.34 -40.94 7.83
C LYS A 150 -44.88 -39.51 7.59
N GLY A 151 -44.60 -38.81 8.69
CA GLY A 151 -44.06 -37.45 8.69
C GLY A 151 -42.77 -37.35 7.87
N SER A 152 -42.64 -36.27 7.10
CA SER A 152 -41.42 -35.96 6.37
C SER A 152 -40.44 -35.22 7.28
N ALA A 153 -39.17 -35.63 7.20
CA ALA A 153 -38.10 -35.37 8.16
C ALA A 153 -37.70 -33.89 8.32
N PRO A 154 -37.19 -33.47 9.51
CA PRO A 154 -36.69 -32.11 9.71
C PRO A 154 -35.39 -31.86 8.92
N LYS A 155 -35.31 -30.72 8.24
CA LYS A 155 -34.10 -30.30 7.49
C LYS A 155 -32.97 -29.89 8.45
N PRO A 156 -31.71 -30.27 8.18
CA PRO A 156 -30.58 -30.02 9.06
C PRO A 156 -30.16 -28.54 9.11
N LYS A 157 -29.69 -28.09 10.28
CA LYS A 157 -29.15 -26.74 10.51
C LYS A 157 -27.73 -26.62 9.93
N PRO A 158 -27.34 -25.47 9.36
CA PRO A 158 -26.01 -25.28 8.78
C PRO A 158 -24.94 -25.16 9.88
N THR A 159 -23.87 -25.96 9.77
CA THR A 159 -22.66 -25.85 10.59
C THR A 159 -21.64 -24.98 9.86
N SER A 160 -21.18 -23.92 10.52
CA SER A 160 -20.05 -23.11 10.07
C SER A 160 -18.73 -23.76 10.50
N ARG A 161 -17.78 -23.86 9.58
CA ARG A 161 -16.36 -23.99 9.88
C ARG A 161 -15.58 -23.09 8.94
#